data_AF-A0A9W4NXE0-F1
#
_entry.id   AF-A0A9W4NXE0-F1
#
_cell.length_a   1.000
_cell.length_b   1.000
_cell.length_c   1.000
_cell.angle_alpha   90.00
_cell.angle_beta   90.00
_cell.angle_gamma   90.00
#
_symmetry.space_group_name_H-M   'P 1'
#
loop_
_entity.id
_entity.type
_entity.pdbx_description
1 polymer ?
#
loop_
_entity_poly.entity_id
_entity_poly.type
_entity_poly.pdbx_seq_one_letter_code
_entity_poly.pdbx_strand_id
1 'polypeptide(L)'
;MGIFRRSRTPRGVSWNVNYLSNILNTNNAIDVIIAEHALREQVQREEASDIRTAACEKLMATEDQKTQSENVKSTLEQALYRAVSMLEPPIKLVYDALRREPNWFMRGPLIEYCIDSGGCCSRQCGCCAKRCFLGAHKGQGHCTSECWCCAEYRGCELSSQQKKDIRESMEARLRYRGNCEHSPYLLRMASGFFGPLKPPKHKKTWWF
;
A
#
# COMPACT_ATOMS: atom_id res chain seq x y z
N MET A 1 7.15 25.99 -25.08
CA MET A 1 6.69 24.71 -25.67
C MET A 1 7.83 23.70 -25.59
N GLY A 2 7.85 22.87 -24.54
CA GLY A 2 8.90 21.86 -24.32
C GLY A 2 8.39 20.47 -24.69
N ILE A 3 9.03 19.85 -25.68
CA ILE A 3 8.71 18.53 -26.22
C ILE A 3 8.99 17.46 -25.15
N PHE A 4 7.95 16.95 -24.50
CA PHE A 4 8.05 15.81 -23.58
C PHE A 4 8.29 14.53 -24.39
N ARG A 5 9.54 14.05 -24.39
CA ARG A 5 9.87 12.72 -24.94
C ARG A 5 9.12 11.68 -24.11
N ARG A 6 8.16 10.99 -24.76
CA ARG A 6 7.53 9.76 -24.25
C ARG A 6 8.65 8.75 -23.91
N SER A 7 8.95 8.57 -22.64
CA SER A 7 9.77 7.44 -22.20
C SER A 7 8.96 6.16 -22.45
N ARG A 8 9.42 5.35 -23.40
CA ARG A 8 8.90 3.98 -23.62
C ARG A 8 9.01 3.21 -22.31
N THR A 9 7.87 2.81 -21.76
CA THR A 9 7.81 1.87 -20.64
C THR A 9 8.45 0.54 -21.05
N PRO A 10 9.33 -0.07 -20.25
CA PRO A 10 9.83 -1.40 -20.54
C PRO A 10 8.68 -2.40 -20.40
N ARG A 11 8.42 -3.14 -21.49
CA ARG A 11 7.47 -4.25 -21.54
C ARG A 11 7.76 -5.27 -20.43
N GLY A 12 6.69 -5.67 -19.74
CA GLY A 12 6.39 -7.02 -19.31
C GLY A 12 7.44 -7.77 -18.50
N VAL A 13 7.30 -7.79 -17.18
CA VAL A 13 7.72 -8.97 -16.42
C VAL A 13 6.57 -9.96 -16.51
N SER A 14 6.72 -11.00 -17.34
CA SER A 14 5.86 -12.17 -17.29
C SER A 14 6.19 -12.91 -16.00
N TRP A 15 5.36 -12.72 -14.97
CA TRP A 15 5.41 -13.52 -13.77
C TRP A 15 4.78 -14.87 -14.08
N ASN A 16 5.37 -15.95 -13.57
CA ASN A 16 4.80 -17.28 -13.73
C ASN A 16 3.40 -17.29 -13.08
N VAL A 17 2.35 -17.33 -13.92
CA VAL A 17 0.95 -17.28 -13.49
C VAL A 17 0.68 -18.36 -12.45
N ASN A 18 1.35 -19.52 -12.54
CA ASN A 18 1.22 -20.63 -11.60
C ASN A 18 1.77 -20.31 -10.19
N TYR A 19 2.80 -19.46 -10.08
CA TYR A 19 3.36 -19.04 -8.79
C TYR A 19 2.41 -18.09 -8.04
N LEU A 20 1.83 -17.12 -8.76
CA LEU A 20 0.83 -16.22 -8.18
C LEU A 20 -0.51 -16.94 -7.93
N SER A 21 -0.93 -17.88 -8.79
CA SER A 21 -2.14 -18.69 -8.57
C SER A 21 -2.05 -19.51 -7.28
N ASN A 22 -0.91 -20.15 -7.02
CA ASN A 22 -0.70 -20.89 -5.77
C ASN A 22 -0.68 -19.98 -4.53
N ILE A 23 -0.19 -18.73 -4.64
CA ILE A 23 -0.27 -17.73 -3.57
C ILE A 23 -1.72 -17.28 -3.32
N LEU A 24 -2.49 -17.15 -4.40
CA LEU A 24 -3.84 -16.56 -4.42
C LEU A 24 -4.98 -17.54 -4.15
N ASN A 25 -4.69 -18.84 -4.13
CA ASN A 25 -5.64 -19.88 -3.74
C ASN A 25 -6.03 -19.86 -2.24
N THR A 26 -5.49 -18.92 -1.46
CA THR A 26 -5.82 -18.76 -0.04
C THR A 26 -6.52 -17.42 0.21
N ASN A 27 -7.62 -17.44 0.97
CA ASN A 27 -8.25 -16.22 1.49
C ASN A 27 -7.28 -15.40 2.37
N ASN A 28 -6.26 -16.07 2.93
CA ASN A 28 -5.27 -15.48 3.83
C ASN A 28 -4.46 -14.35 3.16
N ALA A 29 -4.12 -14.47 1.87
CA ALA A 29 -3.45 -13.39 1.15
C ALA A 29 -4.32 -12.13 1.00
N ILE A 30 -5.63 -12.30 0.81
CA ILE A 30 -6.60 -11.21 0.76
C ILE A 30 -6.68 -10.53 2.12
N ASP A 31 -6.78 -11.31 3.21
CA ASP A 31 -6.91 -10.77 4.56
C ASP A 31 -5.66 -9.97 4.97
N VAL A 32 -4.46 -10.39 4.54
CA VAL A 32 -3.22 -9.61 4.73
C VAL A 32 -3.28 -8.28 3.97
N ILE A 33 -3.74 -8.27 2.71
CA ILE A 33 -3.87 -7.02 1.93
C ILE A 33 -4.87 -6.07 2.59
N ILE A 34 -6.00 -6.58 3.09
CA ILE A 34 -7.03 -5.79 3.79
C ILE A 34 -6.46 -5.23 5.10
N ALA A 35 -5.81 -6.05 5.92
CA ALA A 35 -5.24 -5.62 7.20
C ALA A 35 -4.13 -4.57 7.01
N GLU A 36 -3.25 -4.75 6.02
CA GLU A 36 -2.24 -3.76 5.63
C GLU A 36 -2.86 -2.44 5.18
N HIS A 37 -3.93 -2.50 4.37
CA HIS A 37 -4.62 -1.29 3.93
C HIS A 37 -5.28 -0.57 5.09
N ALA A 38 -5.92 -1.28 6.01
CA ALA A 38 -6.57 -0.68 7.18
C ALA A 38 -5.54 -0.02 8.12
N LEU A 39 -4.44 -0.71 8.42
CA LEU A 39 -3.35 -0.15 9.23
C LEU A 39 -2.74 1.08 8.56
N ARG A 40 -2.50 1.01 7.25
CA ARG A 40 -2.02 2.14 6.46
C ARG A 40 -2.98 3.31 6.53
N GLU A 41 -4.28 3.08 6.36
CA GLU A 41 -5.28 4.14 6.43
C GLU A 41 -5.25 4.86 7.79
N GLN A 42 -5.11 4.13 8.89
CA GLN A 42 -4.94 4.72 10.22
C GLN A 42 -3.65 5.55 10.34
N VAL A 43 -2.51 5.05 9.83
CA VAL A 43 -1.25 5.81 9.81
C VAL A 43 -1.39 7.11 9.01
N GLN A 44 -2.06 7.09 7.85
CA GLN A 44 -2.26 8.31 7.06
C GLN A 44 -3.20 9.31 7.73
N ARG A 45 -4.17 8.84 8.50
CA ARG A 45 -5.03 9.69 9.33
C ARG A 45 -4.24 10.40 10.43
N GLU A 46 -3.36 9.67 11.12
CA GLU A 46 -2.45 10.23 12.13
C GLU A 46 -1.57 11.31 11.51
N GLU A 47 -0.89 11.01 10.40
CA GLU A 47 -0.07 11.99 9.68
C GLU A 47 -0.86 13.24 9.24
N ALA A 48 -2.08 13.06 8.73
CA ALA A 48 -2.94 14.18 8.33
C ALA A 48 -3.37 15.03 9.54
N SER A 49 -3.53 14.40 10.71
CA SER A 49 -3.77 15.11 11.97
C SER A 49 -2.54 15.90 12.42
N ASP A 50 -1.35 15.29 12.35
CA ASP A 50 -0.09 15.93 12.73
C ASP A 50 0.22 17.15 11.85
N ILE A 51 0.03 17.03 10.54
CA ILE A 51 0.21 18.14 9.59
C ILE A 51 -0.75 19.29 9.91
N ARG A 52 -2.02 18.99 10.21
CA ARG A 52 -3.02 20.02 10.58
C ARG A 52 -2.69 20.69 11.90
N THR A 53 -2.22 19.92 12.87
CA THR A 53 -1.80 20.43 14.19
C THR A 53 -0.60 21.35 14.05
N ALA A 54 0.40 20.94 13.28
CA ALA A 54 1.57 21.76 12.96
C ALA A 54 1.19 23.06 12.21
N ALA A 55 0.21 23.01 11.31
CA ALA A 55 -0.25 24.18 10.55
C ALA A 55 -1.10 25.16 11.36
N CYS A 56 -1.79 24.71 12.41
CA CYS A 56 -2.70 25.56 13.20
C CYS A 56 -2.08 26.18 14.45
N GLU A 57 -0.83 25.85 14.84
CA GLU A 57 -0.19 26.25 16.11
C GLU A 57 -1.06 25.99 17.37
N LYS A 58 -2.09 25.15 17.27
CA LYS A 58 -2.98 24.82 18.37
C LYS A 58 -2.56 23.48 18.97
N LEU A 59 -2.18 23.49 20.25
CA LEU A 59 -2.39 22.34 21.14
C LEU A 59 -3.92 22.12 21.15
N MET A 60 -4.53 20.96 20.95
CA MET A 60 -4.28 19.66 21.55
C MET A 60 -5.12 18.60 20.81
N ALA A 61 -4.55 17.42 20.52
CA ALA A 61 -5.35 16.21 20.69
C ALA A 61 -5.52 16.02 22.20
N THR A 62 -6.74 15.79 22.70
CA THR A 62 -6.89 15.40 24.11
C THR A 62 -6.10 14.11 24.35
N GLU A 63 -5.55 13.91 25.55
CA GLU A 63 -4.88 12.65 25.89
C GLU A 63 -5.77 11.44 25.55
N ASP A 64 -7.09 11.59 25.70
CA ASP A 64 -8.10 10.61 25.30
C ASP A 64 -8.09 10.29 23.80
N GLN A 65 -8.00 11.30 22.92
CA GLN A 65 -7.94 11.10 21.46
C GLN A 65 -6.65 10.41 21.02
N LYS A 66 -5.52 10.78 21.64
CA LYS A 66 -4.23 10.14 21.37
C LYS A 66 -4.25 8.68 21.80
N THR A 67 -4.73 8.42 23.02
CA THR A 67 -4.91 7.07 23.57
C THR A 67 -5.84 6.22 22.69
N GLN A 68 -6.95 6.80 22.22
CA GLN A 68 -7.86 6.12 21.31
C GLN A 68 -7.20 5.76 19.96
N SER A 69 -6.41 6.67 19.38
CA SER A 69 -5.66 6.43 18.14
C SER A 69 -4.65 5.30 18.29
N GLU A 70 -3.88 5.31 19.39
CA GLU A 70 -2.90 4.28 19.72
C GLU A 70 -3.56 2.91 19.93
N ASN A 71 -4.70 2.85 20.61
CA ASN A 71 -5.48 1.62 20.80
C ASN A 71 -6.00 1.05 19.46
N VAL A 72 -6.51 1.92 18.58
CA VAL A 72 -6.96 1.51 17.23
C VAL A 72 -5.79 0.98 16.42
N LYS A 73 -4.66 1.67 16.42
CA LYS A 73 -3.44 1.24 15.72
C LYS A 73 -2.94 -0.11 16.23
N SER A 74 -2.86 -0.29 17.56
CA SER A 74 -2.50 -1.57 18.19
C SER A 74 -3.42 -2.71 17.75
N THR A 75 -4.73 -2.46 17.72
CA THR A 75 -5.73 -3.44 17.25
C THR A 75 -5.50 -3.83 15.78
N LEU A 76 -5.22 -2.84 14.92
CA LEU A 76 -4.94 -3.07 13.50
C LEU A 76 -3.61 -3.80 13.28
N GLU A 77 -2.59 -3.49 14.06
CA GLU A 77 -1.32 -4.22 14.04
C GLU A 77 -1.50 -5.69 14.46
N GLN A 78 -2.35 -5.95 15.46
CA GLN A 78 -2.67 -7.31 15.88
C GLN A 78 -3.47 -8.05 14.79
N ALA A 79 -4.42 -7.38 14.13
CA ALA A 79 -5.14 -7.95 12.99
C ALA A 79 -4.20 -8.32 11.84
N LEU A 80 -3.25 -7.45 11.51
CA LEU A 80 -2.22 -7.73 10.52
C LEU A 80 -1.35 -8.92 10.92
N TYR A 81 -0.91 -8.97 12.19
CA TYR A 81 -0.14 -10.10 12.69
C TYR A 81 -0.89 -11.43 12.53
N ARG A 82 -2.17 -11.48 12.91
CA ARG A 82 -3.03 -12.67 12.74
C ARG A 82 -3.16 -13.08 11.28
N ALA A 83 -3.42 -12.12 10.39
CA ALA A 83 -3.53 -12.42 8.96
C ALA A 83 -2.21 -12.99 8.40
N VAL A 84 -1.08 -12.41 8.78
CA VAL A 84 0.25 -12.88 8.36
C VAL A 84 0.59 -14.24 8.94
N SER A 85 0.17 -14.57 10.16
CA SER A 85 0.41 -15.89 10.76
C SER A 85 -0.35 -17.02 10.08
N MET A 86 -1.42 -16.69 9.34
CA MET A 86 -2.19 -17.66 8.55
C MET A 86 -1.59 -17.89 7.15
N LEU A 87 -0.52 -17.17 6.76
CA LEU A 87 0.14 -17.40 5.49
C LEU A 87 0.93 -18.71 5.50
N GLU A 88 0.84 -19.47 4.40
CA GLU A 88 1.69 -20.64 4.18
C GLU A 88 3.18 -20.29 4.25
N PRO A 89 4.04 -21.16 4.80
CA PRO A 89 5.43 -20.82 5.08
C PRO A 89 6.22 -20.23 3.89
N PRO A 90 6.12 -20.74 2.64
CA PRO A 90 6.81 -20.14 1.50
C PRO A 90 6.33 -18.71 1.19
N ILE A 91 5.03 -18.45 1.34
CA ILE A 91 4.43 -17.12 1.09
C ILE A 91 4.86 -16.15 2.19
N LYS A 92 4.81 -16.62 3.44
CA LYS A 92 5.23 -15.85 4.61
C LYS A 92 6.69 -15.42 4.50
N LEU A 93 7.59 -16.31 4.07
CA LEU A 93 9.01 -15.98 3.87
C LEU A 93 9.21 -14.85 2.85
N VAL A 94 8.47 -14.89 1.74
CA VAL A 94 8.53 -13.82 0.73
C VAL A 94 7.96 -12.52 1.27
N TYR A 95 6.82 -12.58 1.97
CA TYR A 95 6.23 -11.41 2.62
C TYR A 95 7.20 -10.76 3.62
N ASP A 96 7.77 -11.55 4.53
CA ASP A 96 8.70 -11.08 5.56
C ASP A 96 9.98 -10.51 4.93
N ALA A 97 10.52 -11.15 3.89
CA ALA A 97 11.68 -10.64 3.16
C ALA A 97 11.37 -9.29 2.48
N LEU A 98 10.18 -9.14 1.88
CA LEU A 98 9.76 -7.87 1.30
C LEU A 98 9.67 -6.76 2.37
N ARG A 99 9.10 -7.05 3.55
CA ARG A 99 8.90 -6.03 4.59
C ARG A 99 10.18 -5.57 5.29
N ARG A 100 11.29 -6.29 5.09
CA ARG A 100 12.63 -5.83 5.53
C ARG A 100 13.17 -4.70 4.66
N GLU A 101 12.71 -4.57 3.41
CA GLU A 101 13.13 -3.51 2.51
C GLU A 101 12.39 -2.20 2.84
N PRO A 102 13.07 -1.11 3.25
CA PRO A 102 12.42 0.14 3.66
C PRO A 102 11.54 0.80 2.57
N ASN A 103 11.75 0.43 1.31
CA ASN A 103 11.02 0.93 0.15
C ASN A 103 10.14 -0.13 -0.51
N TRP A 104 9.80 -1.22 0.19
CA TRP A 104 8.99 -2.33 -0.35
C TRP A 104 7.68 -1.87 -0.99
N PHE A 105 7.10 -0.79 -0.48
CA PHE A 105 5.84 -0.25 -0.97
C PHE A 105 6.02 0.55 -2.27
N MET A 106 7.23 0.97 -2.62
CA MET A 106 7.57 1.70 -3.86
C MET A 106 7.84 0.76 -5.04
N ARG A 107 7.25 -0.43 -5.03
CA ARG A 107 7.37 -1.40 -6.12
C ARG A 107 6.42 -1.05 -7.26
N GLY A 108 6.83 -1.41 -8.48
CA GLY A 108 6.10 -1.12 -9.73
C GLY A 108 4.58 -1.35 -9.64
N PRO A 109 4.09 -2.54 -9.26
CA PRO A 109 2.65 -2.81 -9.18
C PRO A 109 1.88 -1.88 -8.22
N LEU A 110 2.50 -1.46 -7.11
CA LEU A 110 1.89 -0.58 -6.12
C LEU A 110 1.92 0.89 -6.56
N ILE A 111 3.00 1.30 -7.24
CA ILE A 111 3.08 2.63 -7.88
C ILE A 111 2.02 2.74 -8.96
N GLU A 112 1.94 1.75 -9.86
CA GLU A 112 0.95 1.73 -10.94
C GLU A 112 -0.47 1.76 -10.40
N TYR A 113 -0.76 1.00 -9.34
CA TYR A 113 -2.05 1.08 -8.67
C TYR A 113 -2.36 2.49 -8.15
N CYS A 114 -1.37 3.16 -7.54
CA CYS A 114 -1.53 4.54 -7.09
C CYS A 114 -1.75 5.53 -8.25
N ILE A 115 -1.11 5.30 -9.41
CA ILE A 115 -1.33 6.10 -10.62
C ILE A 115 -2.75 5.90 -11.15
N ASP A 116 -3.17 4.65 -11.33
CA ASP A 116 -4.46 4.30 -11.94
C ASP A 116 -5.66 4.69 -11.08
N SER A 117 -5.47 4.77 -9.77
CA SER A 117 -6.46 5.30 -8.81
C SER A 117 -6.45 6.83 -8.70
N GLY A 118 -5.61 7.53 -9.45
CA GLY A 118 -5.50 9.00 -9.41
C GLY A 118 -4.81 9.55 -8.15
N GLY A 119 -4.03 8.74 -7.44
CA GLY A 119 -3.33 9.11 -6.21
C GLY A 119 -2.08 9.99 -6.42
N CYS A 120 -1.30 10.23 -5.37
CA CYS A 120 -0.10 11.10 -5.41
C CYS A 120 0.88 10.74 -6.55
N CYS A 121 0.97 9.46 -6.94
CA CYS A 121 1.93 9.03 -7.96
C CYS A 121 1.57 9.52 -9.38
N SER A 122 0.29 9.71 -9.70
CA SER A 122 -0.09 10.29 -11.00
C SER A 122 0.26 11.79 -11.07
N ARG A 123 0.21 12.48 -9.93
CA ARG A 123 0.52 13.91 -9.80
C ARG A 123 2.00 14.22 -9.55
N GLN A 124 2.82 13.19 -9.30
CA GLN A 124 4.26 13.30 -9.07
C GLN A 124 4.65 14.26 -7.91
N CYS A 125 3.78 14.45 -6.91
CA CYS A 125 4.08 15.32 -5.77
C CYS A 125 5.14 14.76 -4.81
N GLY A 126 5.59 13.52 -5.01
CA GLY A 126 6.62 12.86 -4.20
C GLY A 126 6.17 12.39 -2.81
N CYS A 127 4.90 12.65 -2.42
CA CYS A 127 4.37 12.34 -1.09
C CYS A 127 4.56 10.86 -0.72
N CYS A 128 4.29 9.94 -1.64
CA CYS A 128 4.41 8.50 -1.39
C CYS A 128 5.86 8.11 -1.11
N ALA A 129 6.80 8.57 -1.93
CA ALA A 129 8.22 8.24 -1.77
C ALA A 129 8.77 8.75 -0.44
N LYS A 130 8.39 9.96 -0.02
CA LYS A 130 8.88 10.57 1.22
C LYS A 130 8.52 9.78 2.48
N ARG A 131 7.47 8.96 2.45
CA ARG A 131 7.06 8.11 3.58
C ARG A 131 8.10 7.07 3.99
N CYS A 132 9.07 6.74 3.13
CA CYS A 132 10.15 5.83 3.50
C CYS A 132 11.10 6.44 4.55
N PHE A 133 11.13 7.77 4.67
CA PHE A 133 11.99 8.48 5.62
C PHE A 133 11.33 8.71 6.98
N LEU A 134 10.04 8.40 7.13
CA LEU A 134 9.29 8.60 8.38
C LEU A 134 9.51 7.47 9.41
N GLY A 135 10.53 6.63 9.21
CA GLY A 135 10.86 5.49 10.09
C GLY A 135 10.20 4.18 9.65
N ALA A 136 10.81 3.05 10.02
CA ALA A 136 10.34 1.71 9.67
C ALA A 136 9.10 1.32 10.51
N HIS A 137 7.94 1.84 10.11
CA HIS A 137 6.68 1.53 10.76
C HIS A 137 5.80 0.66 9.85
N LYS A 138 5.07 -0.28 10.45
CA LYS A 138 3.98 -0.97 9.76
C LYS A 138 2.98 0.06 9.25
N GLY A 139 2.27 -0.24 8.16
CA GLY A 139 1.33 0.70 7.55
C GLY A 139 1.97 1.72 6.61
N GLN A 140 3.27 1.60 6.28
CA GLN A 140 3.84 2.37 5.17
C GLN A 140 3.20 2.00 3.83
N GLY A 141 3.01 3.00 2.97
CA GLY A 141 2.70 2.79 1.57
C GLY A 141 2.05 3.95 0.83
N HIS A 142 1.49 3.62 -0.33
CA HIS A 142 0.77 4.58 -1.20
C HIS A 142 -0.53 5.09 -0.57
N CYS A 143 -1.09 6.13 -1.16
CA CYS A 143 -2.28 6.83 -0.68
C CYS A 143 -3.47 5.88 -0.41
N THR A 144 -4.16 6.12 0.70
CA THR A 144 -5.51 5.64 0.98
C THR A 144 -6.49 6.81 0.93
N SER A 145 -7.72 6.57 1.40
CA SER A 145 -8.74 7.62 1.54
C SER A 145 -8.35 8.73 2.54
N GLU A 146 -7.38 8.47 3.42
CA GLU A 146 -6.91 9.37 4.49
C GLU A 146 -5.61 10.12 4.11
N CYS A 147 -5.15 10.01 2.87
CA CYS A 147 -3.95 10.73 2.44
C CYS A 147 -4.19 12.25 2.40
N TRP A 148 -3.52 13.00 3.28
CA TRP A 148 -3.60 14.47 3.36
C TRP A 148 -3.38 15.16 2.00
N CYS A 149 -2.32 14.80 1.26
CA CYS A 149 -2.05 15.39 -0.06
C CYS A 149 -3.15 15.10 -1.09
N CYS A 150 -3.85 13.97 -0.98
CA CYS A 150 -5.01 13.69 -1.82
C CYS A 150 -6.25 14.46 -1.37
N ALA A 151 -6.45 14.65 -0.07
CA ALA A 151 -7.53 15.46 0.48
C ALA A 151 -7.39 16.93 0.08
N GLU A 152 -6.19 17.50 0.22
CA GLU A 152 -5.86 18.86 -0.20
C GLU A 152 -6.10 19.05 -1.70
N TYR A 153 -5.61 18.13 -2.54
CA TYR A 153 -5.85 18.19 -3.98
C TYR A 153 -7.34 18.11 -4.36
N ARG A 154 -8.13 17.32 -3.62
CA ARG A 154 -9.58 17.23 -3.82
C ARG A 154 -10.30 18.51 -3.39
N GLY A 155 -9.70 19.31 -2.50
CA GLY A 155 -10.32 20.47 -1.88
C GLY A 155 -11.35 20.13 -0.80
N CYS A 156 -11.54 18.85 -0.47
CA CYS A 156 -12.43 18.42 0.59
C CYS A 156 -12.04 17.06 1.19
N GLU A 157 -12.37 16.90 2.47
CA GLU A 157 -12.32 15.62 3.17
C GLU A 157 -13.46 14.72 2.70
N LEU A 158 -13.17 13.42 2.57
CA LEU A 158 -14.20 12.43 2.31
C LEU A 158 -15.05 12.22 3.58
N SER A 159 -16.36 12.08 3.42
CA SER A 159 -17.24 11.73 4.52
C SER A 159 -16.93 10.32 5.04
N SER A 160 -17.31 10.04 6.29
CA SER A 160 -17.15 8.70 6.88
C SER A 160 -17.82 7.61 6.05
N GLN A 161 -18.97 7.92 5.42
CA GLN A 161 -19.67 7.00 4.53
C GLN A 161 -18.87 6.76 3.24
N GLN A 162 -18.37 7.81 2.58
CA GLN A 162 -17.55 7.66 1.37
C GLN A 162 -16.28 6.84 1.63
N LYS A 163 -15.61 7.07 2.78
CA LYS A 163 -14.44 6.28 3.19
C LYS A 163 -14.80 4.81 3.40
N LYS A 164 -15.97 4.54 4.00
CA LYS A 164 -16.51 3.18 4.17
C LYS A 164 -16.80 2.51 2.83
N ASP A 165 -17.49 3.20 1.92
CA ASP A 165 -17.83 2.70 0.59
C ASP A 165 -16.57 2.35 -0.22
N ILE A 166 -15.53 3.18 -0.14
CA ILE A 166 -14.23 2.91 -0.78
C ILE A 166 -13.59 1.63 -0.23
N ARG A 167 -13.59 1.45 1.10
CA ARG A 167 -13.05 0.24 1.73
C ARG A 167 -13.82 -1.01 1.31
N GLU A 168 -15.15 -0.96 1.39
CA GLU A 168 -16.03 -2.07 1.01
C GLU A 168 -15.89 -2.41 -0.48
N SER A 169 -15.78 -1.40 -1.35
CA SER A 169 -15.51 -1.59 -2.78
C SER A 169 -14.15 -2.23 -3.04
N MET A 170 -13.10 -1.84 -2.30
CA MET A 170 -11.79 -2.49 -2.38
C MET A 170 -11.88 -3.96 -1.94
N GLU A 171 -12.50 -4.23 -0.80
CA GLU A 171 -12.66 -5.59 -0.27
C GLU A 171 -13.46 -6.48 -1.23
N ALA A 172 -14.58 -5.97 -1.75
CA ALA A 172 -15.39 -6.67 -2.74
C ALA A 172 -14.57 -7.03 -3.99
N ARG A 173 -13.73 -6.13 -4.50
CA ARG A 173 -12.85 -6.39 -5.65
C ARG A 173 -11.75 -7.42 -5.37
N LEU A 174 -11.25 -7.50 -4.13
CA LEU A 174 -10.29 -8.52 -3.71
C LEU A 174 -10.95 -9.90 -3.57
N ARG A 175 -12.16 -9.93 -2.99
CA ARG A 175 -12.91 -11.17 -2.74
C ARG A 175 -13.67 -11.66 -3.96
N TYR A 176 -13.87 -10.83 -4.98
CA TYR A 176 -14.57 -11.20 -6.21
C TYR A 176 -13.96 -12.45 -6.84
N ARG A 177 -14.79 -13.50 -6.96
CA ARG A 177 -14.51 -14.73 -7.70
C ARG A 177 -15.41 -14.69 -8.94
N GLY A 178 -14.84 -14.29 -10.08
CA GLY A 178 -15.54 -14.34 -11.37
C GLY A 178 -15.38 -15.71 -12.03
N ASN A 179 -15.65 -15.79 -13.33
CA ASN A 179 -15.38 -16.99 -14.14
C ASN A 179 -13.87 -17.29 -14.31
N CYS A 180 -13.02 -16.32 -13.95
CA CYS A 180 -11.58 -16.50 -13.84
C CYS A 180 -11.26 -16.87 -12.39
N GLU A 181 -10.41 -17.87 -12.15
CA GLU A 181 -9.99 -18.38 -10.82
C GLU A 181 -9.68 -17.24 -9.81
N HIS A 182 -9.12 -16.12 -10.30
CA HIS A 182 -8.85 -14.92 -9.50
C HIS A 182 -9.23 -13.61 -10.22
N SER A 183 -9.66 -12.60 -9.45
CA SER A 183 -9.89 -11.23 -9.92
C SER A 183 -8.59 -10.58 -10.44
N PRO A 184 -8.59 -9.89 -11.60
CA PRO A 184 -7.43 -9.13 -12.08
C PRO A 184 -6.92 -8.11 -11.06
N TYR A 185 -7.82 -7.56 -10.24
CA TYR A 185 -7.49 -6.67 -9.14
C TYR A 185 -6.63 -7.38 -8.08
N LEU A 186 -7.05 -8.57 -7.67
CA LEU A 186 -6.33 -9.39 -6.69
C LEU A 186 -4.93 -9.78 -7.21
N LEU A 187 -4.83 -10.23 -8.47
CA LEU A 187 -3.55 -10.57 -9.11
C LEU A 187 -2.56 -9.41 -9.06
N ARG A 188 -3.05 -8.19 -9.35
CA ARG A 188 -2.21 -6.98 -9.31
C ARG A 188 -1.74 -6.65 -7.90
N MET A 189 -2.65 -6.69 -6.93
CA MET A 189 -2.32 -6.43 -5.53
C MET A 189 -1.34 -7.48 -5.00
N ALA A 190 -1.57 -8.76 -5.25
CA ALA A 190 -0.67 -9.82 -4.82
C ALA A 190 0.72 -9.73 -5.46
N SER A 191 0.82 -9.29 -6.71
CA SER A 191 2.12 -9.02 -7.35
C SER A 191 2.94 -7.97 -6.58
N GLY A 192 2.28 -6.95 -6.02
CA GLY A 192 2.94 -5.95 -5.17
C GLY A 192 3.27 -6.45 -3.77
N PHE A 193 2.38 -7.22 -3.15
CA PHE A 193 2.48 -7.65 -1.76
C PHE A 193 3.30 -8.92 -1.55
N PHE A 194 3.32 -9.82 -2.53
CA PHE A 194 3.90 -11.16 -2.44
C PHE A 194 4.78 -11.52 -3.64
N GLY A 195 4.88 -10.67 -4.67
CA GLY A 195 5.79 -10.92 -5.79
C GLY A 195 7.24 -10.89 -5.29
N PRO A 196 8.15 -11.77 -5.79
CA PRO A 196 9.54 -11.78 -5.36
C PRO A 196 10.23 -10.45 -5.67
N LEU A 197 11.24 -10.07 -4.87
CA LEU A 197 12.13 -8.98 -5.21
C LEU A 197 12.74 -9.27 -6.59
N LYS A 198 12.81 -8.26 -7.47
CA LYS A 198 13.60 -8.42 -8.69
C LYS A 198 15.01 -8.78 -8.22
N PRO A 199 15.64 -9.85 -8.75
CA PRO A 199 17.03 -10.11 -8.42
C PRO A 199 17.82 -8.83 -8.73
N PRO A 200 18.78 -8.45 -7.86
CA PRO A 200 19.62 -7.31 -8.13
C PRO A 200 20.19 -7.48 -9.53
N LYS A 201 20.08 -6.46 -10.38
CA LYS A 201 20.76 -6.47 -11.67
C LYS A 201 22.23 -6.72 -11.34
N HIS A 202 22.77 -7.89 -11.69
CA HIS A 202 24.20 -8.14 -11.57
C HIS A 202 24.89 -6.92 -12.18
N LYS A 203 25.63 -6.16 -11.36
CA LYS A 203 26.57 -5.18 -11.88
C LYS A 203 27.48 -6.00 -12.78
N LYS A 204 27.45 -5.76 -14.09
CA LYS A 204 28.44 -6.35 -15.00
C LYS A 204 29.80 -5.90 -14.45
N THR A 205 30.49 -6.80 -13.78
CA THR A 205 31.90 -6.63 -13.44
C THR A 205 32.62 -6.65 -14.78
N TRP A 206 32.96 -5.46 -15.27
CA TRP A 206 33.96 -5.32 -16.30
C TRP A 206 35.29 -5.65 -15.63
N TRP A 207 35.76 -6.87 -15.84
CA TRP A 207 37.14 -7.23 -15.58
C TRP A 207 37.96 -6.62 -16.72
N PHE A 208 38.87 -5.71 -16.37
CA PHE A 208 40.04 -5.34 -17.17
C PHE A 208 41.22 -6.18 -16.68
#